data_AF-A0A2S4N9N9-F1
#
_entry.id   AF-A0A2S4N9N9-F1
#
_cell.length_a   1.000
_cell.length_b   1.000
_cell.length_c   1.000
_cell.angle_alpha   90.00
_cell.angle_beta   90.00
_cell.angle_gamma   90.00
#
_symmetry.space_group_name_H-M   'P 1'
#
loop_
_entity.id
_entity.type
_entity.pdbx_description
1 polymer ?
#
loop_
_entity_poly.entity_id
_entity_poly.type
_entity_poly.pdbx_seq_one_letter_code
_entity_poly.pdbx_strand_id
1 'polypeptide(L)'
;MEKELSFFKFTPSVWIVPTLFVVIMWLSFYTNQVFNLNLNSLGIYPRSWHGLLGIFFSPFLHADLNHILSNTVPVFVLTGALIYFYRTIALKIIVYGILVSGLLTWVVARSNIHIGASSYIYLLVSFIFFKGLYTGYYRLMALSFTVLLFYGSMVWYMFPDPILTELQNISWEGHLSGFVVGLVFVFLYKTPNYVEDMQYDWEKSSFNPMNDAFMKRFDENGNFVNPPKSEEIVVEYEEILCSDTPQQTPFVYHYAENKDYKKENGL
;
A
#
# COMPACT_ATOMS: atom_id res chain seq x y z
N MET A 1 -1.00 0.24 18.73
CA MET A 1 -2.17 0.86 18.05
C MET A 1 -1.78 2.07 17.19
N GLU A 2 -1.00 3.04 17.70
CA GLU A 2 -0.54 4.22 16.92
C GLU A 2 0.28 3.88 15.67
N LYS A 3 1.24 2.94 15.76
CA LYS A 3 2.01 2.49 14.58
C LYS A 3 1.14 1.76 13.54
N GLU A 4 0.10 1.03 13.94
CA GLU A 4 -0.81 0.39 13.00
C GLU A 4 -1.70 1.41 12.25
N LEU A 5 -2.16 2.45 12.97
CA LEU A 5 -2.82 3.61 12.39
C LEU A 5 -1.91 4.37 11.40
N SER A 6 -0.59 4.18 11.45
CA SER A 6 0.33 4.82 10.50
C SER A 6 0.25 4.19 9.11
N PHE A 7 0.11 2.87 9.00
CA PHE A 7 0.18 2.13 7.75
C PHE A 7 -1.18 2.02 7.03
N PHE A 8 -2.26 1.73 7.75
CA PHE A 8 -3.58 1.49 7.17
C PHE A 8 -4.54 2.64 7.48
N LYS A 9 -4.51 3.66 6.63
CA LYS A 9 -5.33 4.86 6.78
C LYS A 9 -6.45 4.86 5.74
N PHE A 10 -7.69 4.98 6.20
CA PHE A 10 -8.81 5.22 5.31
C PHE A 10 -8.80 6.69 4.86
N THR A 11 -8.19 6.95 3.72
CA THR A 11 -8.21 8.27 3.08
C THR A 11 -9.31 8.36 2.03
N PRO A 12 -9.78 9.57 1.68
CA PRO A 12 -10.79 9.73 0.62
C PRO A 12 -10.41 9.03 -0.69
N SER A 13 -9.11 8.93 -1.00
CA SER A 13 -8.62 8.19 -2.17
C SER A 13 -9.05 6.72 -2.23
N VAL A 14 -9.30 6.06 -1.09
CA VAL A 14 -9.69 4.64 -1.01
C VAL A 14 -11.02 4.40 -1.73
N TRP A 15 -11.92 5.37 -1.73
CA TRP A 15 -13.21 5.26 -2.43
C TRP A 15 -13.31 6.16 -3.65
N ILE A 16 -12.66 7.34 -3.65
CA ILE A 16 -12.72 8.29 -4.79
C ILE A 16 -12.11 7.67 -6.05
N VAL A 17 -10.92 7.08 -5.96
CA VAL A 17 -10.22 6.52 -7.13
C VAL A 17 -11.00 5.37 -7.78
N PRO A 18 -11.43 4.32 -7.05
CA PRO A 18 -12.28 3.29 -7.65
C PRO A 18 -13.59 3.84 -8.20
N THR A 19 -14.26 4.77 -7.50
CA THR A 19 -15.48 5.41 -8.02
C THR A 19 -15.22 6.11 -9.34
N LEU A 20 -14.16 6.92 -9.44
CA LEU A 20 -13.81 7.61 -10.69
C LEU A 20 -13.54 6.63 -11.81
N PHE A 21 -12.82 5.53 -11.54
CA PHE A 21 -12.57 4.48 -12.52
C PHE A 21 -13.89 3.88 -13.04
N VAL A 22 -14.78 3.49 -12.12
CA VAL A 22 -16.09 2.93 -12.45
C VAL A 22 -16.95 3.94 -13.21
N VAL A 23 -16.98 5.20 -12.80
CA VAL A 23 -17.73 6.26 -13.51
C VAL A 23 -17.22 6.43 -14.94
N ILE A 24 -15.90 6.41 -15.16
CA ILE A 24 -15.33 6.49 -16.51
C ILE A 24 -15.74 5.26 -17.34
N MET A 25 -15.70 4.05 -16.77
CA MET A 25 -16.17 2.84 -17.46
C MET A 25 -17.63 2.97 -17.89
N TRP A 26 -18.51 3.40 -16.97
CA TRP A 26 -19.94 3.54 -17.24
C TRP A 26 -20.26 4.68 -18.20
N LEU A 27 -19.55 5.81 -18.10
CA LEU A 27 -19.70 6.93 -19.03
C LEU A 27 -19.29 6.53 -20.45
N SER A 28 -18.17 5.85 -20.59
CA SER A 28 -17.68 5.29 -21.87
C SER A 28 -18.70 4.31 -22.46
N PHE A 29 -19.20 3.36 -21.65
CA PHE A 29 -20.20 2.41 -22.10
C PHE A 29 -21.52 3.08 -22.50
N TYR A 30 -22.05 3.97 -21.65
CA TYR A 30 -23.30 4.67 -21.92
C TYR A 30 -23.22 5.52 -23.19
N THR A 31 -22.15 6.31 -23.36
CA THR A 31 -21.96 7.13 -24.56
C THR A 31 -21.78 6.27 -25.81
N ASN A 32 -21.05 5.16 -25.74
CA ASN A 32 -20.91 4.24 -26.87
C ASN A 32 -22.27 3.70 -27.34
N GLN A 33 -23.13 3.30 -26.40
CA GLN A 33 -24.44 2.71 -26.74
C GLN A 33 -25.47 3.74 -27.18
N VAL A 34 -25.52 4.92 -26.56
CA VAL A 34 -26.51 5.96 -26.90
C VAL A 34 -26.21 6.60 -28.25
N PHE A 35 -24.93 6.83 -28.56
CA PHE A 35 -24.53 7.53 -29.77
C PHE A 35 -24.02 6.61 -30.88
N ASN A 36 -24.01 5.28 -30.68
CA ASN A 36 -23.53 4.26 -31.63
C ASN A 36 -22.11 4.55 -32.17
N LEU A 37 -21.19 4.94 -31.29
CA LEU A 37 -19.86 5.47 -31.65
C LEU A 37 -18.82 4.41 -32.03
N ASN A 38 -19.13 3.11 -31.85
CA ASN A 38 -18.19 2.00 -32.06
C ASN A 38 -16.83 2.19 -31.33
N LEU A 39 -16.86 2.72 -30.10
CA LEU A 39 -15.68 2.96 -29.28
C LEU A 39 -14.90 1.68 -28.97
N ASN A 40 -15.58 0.52 -29.00
CA ASN A 40 -14.94 -0.78 -28.78
C ASN A 40 -13.83 -1.08 -29.81
N SER A 41 -13.85 -0.45 -30.99
CA SER A 41 -12.76 -0.52 -31.97
C SER A 41 -11.42 0.04 -31.47
N LEU A 42 -11.43 0.85 -30.41
CA LEU A 42 -10.23 1.38 -29.74
C LEU A 42 -9.64 0.39 -28.72
N GLY A 43 -10.13 -0.85 -28.65
CA GLY A 43 -9.57 -1.91 -27.82
C GLY A 43 -8.17 -2.36 -28.26
N ILE A 44 -7.59 -3.29 -27.50
CA ILE A 44 -6.27 -3.85 -27.85
C ILE A 44 -6.45 -4.79 -29.02
N TYR A 45 -5.95 -4.39 -30.19
CA TYR A 45 -5.76 -5.30 -31.32
C TYR A 45 -4.30 -5.78 -31.35
N PRO A 46 -4.02 -7.07 -31.14
CA PRO A 46 -2.65 -7.56 -30.97
C PRO A 46 -1.76 -7.30 -32.19
N ARG A 47 -0.50 -6.95 -31.92
CA ARG A 47 0.57 -6.78 -32.91
C ARG A 47 0.26 -5.74 -34.01
N SER A 48 -0.61 -4.76 -33.74
CA SER A 48 -0.86 -3.62 -34.64
C SER A 48 -0.58 -2.27 -33.98
N TRP A 49 -0.16 -1.28 -34.78
CA TRP A 49 0.12 0.08 -34.30
C TRP A 49 -1.12 0.75 -33.70
N HIS A 50 -2.27 0.64 -34.36
CA HIS A 50 -3.53 1.21 -33.87
C HIS A 50 -3.97 0.54 -32.56
N GLY A 51 -3.75 -0.78 -32.42
CA GLY A 51 -4.11 -1.53 -31.22
C GLY A 51 -3.32 -1.15 -29.96
N LEU A 52 -2.20 -0.44 -30.08
CA LEU A 52 -1.47 0.08 -28.93
C LEU A 52 -2.26 1.14 -28.15
N LEU A 53 -3.15 1.89 -28.81
CA LEU A 53 -4.06 2.82 -28.14
C LEU A 53 -4.95 2.07 -27.13
N GLY A 54 -5.32 0.83 -27.47
CA GLY A 54 -6.10 -0.04 -26.61
C GLY A 54 -5.47 -0.29 -25.25
N ILE A 55 -4.15 -0.19 -25.09
CA ILE A 55 -3.50 -0.35 -23.78
C ILE A 55 -4.07 0.65 -22.75
N PHE A 56 -4.43 1.86 -23.21
CA PHE A 56 -4.98 2.91 -22.36
C PHE A 56 -6.50 2.85 -22.28
N PHE A 57 -7.17 2.54 -23.39
CA PHE A 57 -8.63 2.66 -23.49
C PHE A 57 -9.38 1.37 -23.15
N SER A 58 -8.79 0.19 -23.41
CA SER A 58 -9.48 -1.10 -23.24
C SER A 58 -10.08 -1.31 -21.85
N PRO A 59 -9.48 -0.86 -20.72
CA PRO A 59 -10.10 -1.03 -19.40
C PRO A 59 -11.44 -0.32 -19.25
N PHE A 60 -11.74 0.67 -20.10
CA PHE A 60 -12.96 1.47 -20.05
C PHE A 60 -13.98 1.11 -21.14
N LEU A 61 -13.66 0.15 -22.01
CA LEU A 61 -14.51 -0.29 -23.12
C LEU A 61 -15.15 -1.63 -22.79
N HIS A 62 -16.46 -1.77 -23.02
CA HIS A 62 -17.20 -2.99 -22.71
C HIS A 62 -18.21 -3.31 -23.83
N ALA A 63 -18.35 -4.60 -24.14
CA ALA A 63 -19.20 -5.07 -25.24
C ALA A 63 -20.71 -4.97 -24.91
N ASP A 64 -21.06 -5.33 -23.68
CA ASP A 64 -22.44 -5.50 -23.25
C ASP A 64 -22.60 -5.23 -21.75
N LEU A 65 -23.86 -5.25 -21.29
CA LEU A 65 -24.23 -4.93 -19.93
C LEU A 65 -23.70 -5.96 -18.91
N ASN A 66 -23.70 -7.26 -19.24
CA ASN A 66 -23.18 -8.29 -18.35
C ASN A 66 -21.67 -8.14 -18.18
N HIS A 67 -20.97 -7.81 -19.26
CA HIS A 67 -19.53 -7.56 -19.23
C HIS A 67 -19.19 -6.40 -18.28
N ILE A 68 -19.80 -5.21 -18.43
CA ILE A 68 -19.50 -4.08 -17.52
C ILE A 68 -19.95 -4.33 -16.08
N LEU A 69 -21.09 -4.98 -15.85
CA LEU A 69 -21.58 -5.31 -14.51
C LEU A 69 -20.63 -6.26 -13.78
N SER A 70 -20.14 -7.30 -14.47
CA SER A 70 -19.20 -8.26 -13.90
C SER A 70 -17.86 -7.63 -13.50
N ASN A 71 -17.49 -6.51 -14.13
CA ASN A 71 -16.24 -5.79 -13.87
C ASN A 71 -16.40 -4.65 -12.84
N THR A 72 -17.61 -4.13 -12.65
CA THR A 72 -17.89 -2.97 -11.78
C THR A 72 -17.51 -3.24 -10.32
N VAL A 73 -18.01 -4.33 -9.73
CA VAL A 73 -17.75 -4.65 -8.31
C VAL A 73 -16.28 -4.99 -8.06
N PRO A 74 -15.63 -5.89 -8.83
CA PRO A 74 -14.22 -6.20 -8.62
C PRO A 74 -13.31 -4.98 -8.80
N VAL A 75 -13.53 -4.13 -9.82
CA VAL A 75 -12.74 -2.90 -10.00
C VAL A 75 -12.86 -2.02 -8.77
N PHE A 76 -14.07 -1.81 -8.26
CA PHE A 76 -14.27 -0.97 -7.09
C PHE A 76 -13.58 -1.52 -5.84
N VAL A 77 -13.86 -2.78 -5.51
CA VAL A 77 -13.39 -3.43 -4.27
C VAL A 77 -11.87 -3.63 -4.29
N LEU A 78 -11.32 -4.18 -5.38
CA LEU A 78 -9.89 -4.50 -5.45
C LEU A 78 -9.03 -3.24 -5.56
N THR A 79 -9.48 -2.21 -6.29
CA THR A 79 -8.75 -0.93 -6.35
C THR A 79 -8.78 -0.23 -4.99
N GLY A 80 -9.92 -0.25 -4.29
CA GLY A 80 -10.03 0.26 -2.92
C GLY A 80 -9.11 -0.49 -1.95
N ALA A 81 -9.09 -1.82 -2.02
CA ALA A 81 -8.19 -2.66 -1.23
C ALA A 81 -6.73 -2.34 -1.54
N LEU A 82 -6.35 -2.21 -2.81
CA LEU A 82 -5.00 -1.83 -3.21
C LEU A 82 -4.57 -0.50 -2.58
N ILE A 83 -5.43 0.53 -2.65
CA ILE A 83 -5.11 1.86 -2.10
C ILE A 83 -5.03 1.84 -0.58
N TYR A 84 -5.90 1.08 0.09
CA TYR A 84 -5.92 0.99 1.54
C TYR A 84 -4.71 0.22 2.09
N PHE A 85 -4.40 -0.96 1.54
CA PHE A 85 -3.36 -1.84 2.06
C PHE A 85 -1.95 -1.55 1.50
N TYR A 86 -1.86 -1.01 0.28
CA TYR A 86 -0.60 -0.81 -0.45
C TYR A 86 -0.43 0.64 -0.94
N ARG A 87 -0.89 1.61 -0.15
CA ARG A 87 -1.01 3.04 -0.51
C ARG A 87 0.21 3.64 -1.22
N THR A 88 1.42 3.36 -0.74
CA THR A 88 2.67 3.94 -1.27
C THR A 88 3.02 3.48 -2.68
N ILE A 89 2.53 2.31 -3.08
CA ILE A 89 2.79 1.68 -4.39
C ILE A 89 1.54 1.56 -5.26
N ALA A 90 0.35 1.85 -4.71
CA ALA A 90 -0.94 1.67 -5.39
C ALA A 90 -0.98 2.36 -6.76
N LEU A 91 -0.59 3.64 -6.86
CA LEU A 91 -0.62 4.36 -8.15
C LEU A 91 0.32 3.72 -9.18
N LYS A 92 1.49 3.24 -8.75
CA LYS A 92 2.45 2.56 -9.62
C LYS A 92 1.88 1.24 -10.13
N ILE A 93 1.23 0.46 -9.27
CA ILE A 93 0.59 -0.80 -9.64
C ILE A 93 -0.56 -0.57 -10.62
N ILE A 94 -1.38 0.47 -10.42
CA ILE A 94 -2.47 0.80 -11.35
C ILE A 94 -1.91 1.19 -12.72
N VAL A 95 -1.04 2.19 -12.76
CA VAL A 95 -0.53 2.75 -14.04
C VAL A 95 0.34 1.73 -14.77
N TYR A 96 1.40 1.24 -14.14
CA TYR A 96 2.29 0.28 -14.80
C TYR A 96 1.62 -1.08 -15.00
N GLY A 97 0.66 -1.44 -14.15
CA GLY A 97 -0.07 -2.68 -14.31
C GLY A 97 -0.92 -2.68 -15.57
N ILE A 98 -1.70 -1.63 -15.81
CA ILE A 98 -2.47 -1.45 -17.05
C ILE A 98 -1.54 -1.45 -18.26
N LEU A 99 -0.46 -0.67 -18.21
CA LEU A 99 0.48 -0.55 -19.33
C LEU A 99 1.17 -1.88 -19.67
N VAL A 100 1.74 -2.56 -18.67
CA VAL A 100 2.53 -3.77 -18.88
C VAL A 100 1.62 -4.97 -19.20
N SER A 101 0.47 -5.11 -18.53
CA SER A 101 -0.48 -6.19 -18.86
C SER A 101 -1.13 -5.98 -20.22
N GLY A 102 -1.47 -4.74 -20.59
CA GLY A 102 -1.97 -4.39 -21.91
C GLY A 102 -0.93 -4.62 -23.01
N LEU A 103 0.34 -4.25 -22.77
CA LEU A 103 1.44 -4.53 -23.69
C LEU A 103 1.67 -6.04 -23.85
N LEU A 104 1.68 -6.80 -22.76
CA LEU A 104 1.82 -8.25 -22.81
C LEU A 104 0.68 -8.88 -23.61
N THR A 105 -0.57 -8.46 -23.36
CA THR A 105 -1.74 -8.87 -24.13
C THR A 105 -1.57 -8.55 -25.62
N TRP A 106 -1.11 -7.34 -25.95
CA TRP A 106 -0.88 -6.90 -27.33
C TRP A 106 0.17 -7.77 -28.05
N VAL A 107 1.17 -8.29 -27.33
CA VAL A 107 2.20 -9.18 -27.90
C VAL A 107 1.66 -10.60 -28.11
N VAL A 108 1.00 -11.18 -27.11
CA VAL A 108 0.74 -12.63 -27.05
C VAL A 108 -0.66 -13.04 -27.51
N ALA A 109 -1.62 -12.12 -27.55
CA ALA A 109 -3.01 -12.49 -27.77
C ALA A 109 -3.37 -12.78 -29.25
N ARG A 110 -4.46 -13.53 -29.44
CA ARG A 110 -5.00 -13.89 -30.76
C ARG A 110 -5.52 -12.67 -31.53
N SER A 111 -5.69 -12.78 -32.83
CA SER A 111 -6.12 -11.66 -33.70
C SER A 111 -7.60 -11.28 -33.51
N ASN A 112 -7.94 -10.73 -32.34
CA ASN A 112 -9.24 -10.19 -31.98
C ASN A 112 -9.07 -8.86 -31.23
N ILE A 113 -10.14 -8.10 -31.02
CA ILE A 113 -10.12 -6.89 -30.22
C ILE A 113 -10.40 -7.26 -28.77
N HIS A 114 -9.46 -6.94 -27.88
CA HIS A 114 -9.56 -7.20 -26.45
C HIS A 114 -9.98 -5.92 -25.73
N ILE A 115 -11.12 -5.98 -25.03
CA ILE A 115 -11.71 -4.89 -24.24
C ILE A 115 -12.14 -5.40 -22.86
N GLY A 116 -12.35 -4.48 -21.93
CA GLY A 116 -12.77 -4.74 -20.57
C GLY A 116 -11.68 -4.46 -19.53
N ALA A 117 -12.11 -4.19 -18.30
CA ALA A 117 -11.22 -3.99 -17.15
C ALA A 117 -10.66 -5.31 -16.59
N SER A 118 -11.01 -6.46 -17.17
CA SER A 118 -10.69 -7.76 -16.61
C SER A 118 -9.19 -8.00 -16.49
N SER A 119 -8.36 -7.66 -17.48
CA SER A 119 -6.88 -7.74 -17.35
C SER A 119 -6.38 -7.02 -16.08
N TYR A 120 -6.90 -5.83 -15.80
CA TYR A 120 -6.59 -5.07 -14.59
C TYR A 120 -7.11 -5.77 -13.32
N ILE A 121 -8.30 -6.35 -13.34
CA ILE A 121 -8.84 -7.16 -12.23
C ILE A 121 -7.91 -8.35 -11.92
N TYR A 122 -7.49 -9.12 -12.93
CA TYR A 122 -6.59 -10.26 -12.75
C TYR A 122 -5.23 -9.84 -12.20
N LEU A 123 -4.73 -8.69 -12.63
CA LEU A 123 -3.53 -8.08 -12.07
C LEU A 123 -3.67 -7.79 -10.58
N LEU A 124 -4.78 -7.16 -10.17
CA LEU A 124 -5.02 -6.84 -8.77
C LEU A 124 -5.22 -8.10 -7.92
N VAL A 125 -6.00 -9.07 -8.39
CA VAL A 125 -6.21 -10.35 -7.70
C VAL A 125 -4.88 -11.06 -7.47
N SER A 126 -4.07 -11.19 -8.52
CA SER A 126 -2.75 -11.82 -8.45
C SER A 126 -1.84 -11.07 -7.47
N PHE A 127 -1.67 -9.76 -7.67
CA PHE A 127 -0.81 -8.96 -6.82
C PHE A 127 -1.22 -9.01 -5.34
N ILE A 128 -2.50 -8.75 -5.03
CA ILE A 128 -2.98 -8.69 -3.63
C ILE A 128 -2.83 -10.05 -2.95
N PHE A 129 -3.23 -11.13 -3.63
CA PHE A 129 -3.15 -12.49 -3.09
C PHE A 129 -1.70 -12.89 -2.80
N PHE A 130 -0.82 -12.83 -3.80
CA PHE A 130 0.55 -13.28 -3.62
C PHE A 130 1.36 -12.32 -2.74
N LYS A 131 1.11 -11.01 -2.80
CA LYS A 131 1.83 -10.06 -1.94
C LYS A 131 1.45 -10.23 -0.48
N GLY A 132 0.19 -10.50 -0.17
CA GLY A 132 -0.22 -10.73 1.21
C GLY A 132 0.33 -12.04 1.78
N LEU A 133 0.36 -13.12 0.99
CA LEU A 133 1.05 -14.35 1.36
C LEU A 133 2.56 -14.14 1.55
N TYR A 134 3.21 -13.45 0.61
CA TYR A 134 4.66 -13.17 0.66
C TYR A 134 5.06 -12.33 1.88
N THR A 135 4.20 -11.40 2.30
CA THR A 135 4.50 -10.49 3.41
C THR A 135 4.35 -11.16 4.79
N GLY A 136 3.56 -12.23 4.90
CA GLY A 136 3.38 -12.98 6.16
C GLY A 136 2.65 -12.23 7.28
N TYR A 137 2.19 -11.00 7.04
CA TYR A 137 1.45 -10.21 8.01
C TYR A 137 -0.03 -10.60 8.02
N TYR A 138 -0.57 -10.94 9.20
CA TYR A 138 -1.89 -11.56 9.35
C TYR A 138 -3.05 -10.81 8.66
N ARG A 139 -3.06 -9.47 8.64
CA ARG A 139 -4.11 -8.70 7.94
C ARG A 139 -4.02 -8.82 6.42
N LEU A 140 -2.81 -8.83 5.87
CA LEU A 140 -2.61 -9.00 4.42
C LEU A 140 -2.84 -10.47 4.01
N MET A 141 -2.54 -11.42 4.88
CA MET A 141 -2.95 -12.82 4.69
C MET A 141 -4.47 -12.97 4.70
N ALA A 142 -5.17 -12.35 5.66
CA ALA A 142 -6.63 -12.35 5.71
C ALA A 142 -7.25 -11.71 4.45
N LEU A 143 -6.68 -10.62 3.96
CA LEU A 143 -7.04 -10.02 2.68
C LEU A 143 -6.83 -10.99 1.52
N SER A 144 -5.71 -11.71 1.49
CA SER A 144 -5.41 -12.71 0.45
C SER A 144 -6.45 -13.84 0.44
N PHE A 145 -6.81 -14.37 1.61
CA PHE A 145 -7.86 -15.40 1.71
C PHE A 145 -9.24 -14.87 1.35
N THR A 146 -9.52 -13.61 1.65
CA THR A 146 -10.75 -12.94 1.20
C THR A 146 -10.79 -12.85 -0.33
N VAL A 147 -9.69 -12.43 -0.96
CA VAL A 147 -9.58 -12.40 -2.43
C VAL A 147 -9.75 -13.81 -3.01
N LEU A 148 -9.13 -14.83 -2.40
CA LEU A 148 -9.29 -16.22 -2.83
C LEU A 148 -10.74 -16.70 -2.73
N LEU A 149 -11.44 -16.36 -1.65
CA LEU A 149 -12.83 -16.76 -1.43
C LEU A 149 -13.78 -16.16 -2.47
N PHE A 150 -13.67 -14.85 -2.72
CA PHE A 150 -14.61 -14.13 -3.60
C PHE A 150 -14.22 -14.19 -5.08
N TYR A 151 -12.92 -14.32 -5.39
CA TYR A 151 -12.39 -14.22 -6.75
C TYR A 151 -11.54 -15.43 -7.18
N GLY A 152 -11.39 -16.46 -6.35
CA GLY A 152 -10.58 -17.64 -6.67
C GLY A 152 -11.10 -18.44 -7.88
N SER A 153 -12.41 -18.44 -8.10
CA SER A 153 -13.01 -19.08 -9.29
C SER A 153 -12.57 -18.42 -10.60
N MET A 154 -12.06 -17.18 -10.57
CA MET A 154 -11.58 -16.51 -11.77
C MET A 154 -10.38 -17.23 -12.40
N VAL A 155 -9.64 -18.05 -11.65
CA VAL A 155 -8.52 -18.83 -12.19
C VAL A 155 -8.91 -19.70 -13.39
N TRP A 156 -10.17 -20.07 -13.54
CA TRP A 156 -10.61 -20.89 -14.67
C TRP A 156 -10.71 -20.09 -15.98
N TYR A 157 -10.99 -18.79 -15.95
CA TYR A 157 -11.17 -17.99 -17.17
C TYR A 157 -9.86 -17.39 -17.73
N MET A 158 -8.70 -17.73 -17.17
CA MET A 158 -7.38 -17.44 -17.78
C MET A 158 -6.87 -18.58 -18.67
N PHE A 159 -7.58 -19.70 -18.71
CA PHE A 159 -7.24 -20.83 -19.58
C PHE A 159 -8.05 -20.77 -20.87
N PRO A 160 -7.48 -21.28 -21.99
CA PRO A 160 -8.22 -21.40 -23.23
C PRO A 160 -9.32 -22.44 -23.08
N ASP A 161 -10.57 -21.98 -23.10
CA ASP A 161 -11.76 -22.84 -23.20
C ASP A 161 -12.48 -22.52 -24.52
N PRO A 162 -12.66 -23.47 -25.45
CA PRO A 162 -13.25 -23.20 -26.75
C PRO A 162 -14.65 -22.58 -26.69
N ILE A 163 -15.49 -23.01 -25.75
CA ILE A 163 -16.87 -22.52 -25.59
C ILE A 163 -16.83 -21.05 -25.16
N LEU A 164 -16.04 -20.72 -24.14
CA LEU A 164 -15.90 -19.37 -23.60
C LEU A 164 -15.18 -18.42 -24.58
N THR A 165 -14.19 -18.95 -25.31
CA THR A 165 -13.35 -18.19 -26.25
C THR A 165 -14.12 -17.79 -27.50
N GLU A 166 -14.91 -18.70 -28.06
CA GLU A 166 -15.62 -18.49 -29.33
C GLU A 166 -17.03 -17.92 -29.14
N LEU A 167 -17.80 -18.42 -28.16
CA LEU A 167 -19.21 -17.99 -28.00
C LEU A 167 -19.36 -16.75 -27.11
N GLN A 168 -18.48 -16.58 -26.12
CA GLN A 168 -18.56 -15.46 -25.18
C GLN A 168 -17.49 -14.39 -25.40
N ASN A 169 -16.65 -14.54 -26.43
CA ASN A 169 -15.58 -13.61 -26.77
C ASN A 169 -14.66 -13.26 -25.57
N ILE A 170 -14.43 -14.24 -24.68
CA ILE A 170 -13.60 -14.02 -23.50
C ILE A 170 -12.12 -13.85 -23.90
N SER A 171 -11.51 -12.80 -23.36
CA SER A 171 -10.12 -12.42 -23.54
C SER A 171 -9.21 -13.12 -22.50
N TRP A 172 -9.12 -14.45 -22.55
CA TRP A 172 -8.31 -15.23 -21.60
C TRP A 172 -6.83 -14.85 -21.64
N GLU A 173 -6.29 -14.45 -22.80
CA GLU A 173 -4.90 -13.99 -22.95
C GLU A 173 -4.67 -12.70 -22.17
N GLY A 174 -5.68 -11.81 -22.14
CA GLY A 174 -5.66 -10.61 -21.31
C GLY A 174 -5.74 -10.93 -19.82
N HIS A 175 -6.59 -11.89 -19.44
CA HIS A 175 -6.68 -12.37 -18.06
C HIS A 175 -5.35 -12.95 -17.57
N LEU A 176 -4.74 -13.83 -18.37
CA LEU A 176 -3.45 -14.43 -18.08
C LEU A 176 -2.34 -13.36 -18.02
N SER A 177 -2.33 -12.42 -18.96
CA SER A 177 -1.36 -11.32 -18.98
C SER A 177 -1.44 -10.46 -17.72
N GLY A 178 -2.67 -10.08 -17.31
CA GLY A 178 -2.92 -9.40 -16.05
C GLY A 178 -2.38 -10.19 -14.85
N PHE A 179 -2.74 -11.47 -14.77
CA PHE A 179 -2.32 -12.35 -13.67
C PHE A 179 -0.79 -12.48 -13.56
N VAL A 180 -0.10 -12.72 -14.69
CA VAL A 180 1.36 -12.85 -14.74
C VAL A 180 2.04 -11.56 -14.31
N VAL A 181 1.58 -10.40 -14.80
CA VAL A 181 2.15 -9.10 -14.41
C VAL A 181 1.92 -8.82 -12.93
N GLY A 182 0.73 -9.14 -12.40
CA GLY A 182 0.43 -9.02 -10.98
C GLY A 182 1.38 -9.85 -10.11
N LEU A 183 1.68 -11.09 -10.53
CA LEU A 183 2.61 -11.98 -9.84
C LEU A 183 4.04 -11.43 -9.89
N VAL A 184 4.49 -10.95 -11.04
CA VAL A 184 5.82 -10.31 -11.19
C VAL A 184 5.94 -9.08 -10.28
N PHE A 185 4.88 -8.28 -10.17
CA PHE A 185 4.87 -7.06 -9.35
C PHE A 185 5.06 -7.35 -7.85
N VAL A 186 4.71 -8.55 -7.37
CA VAL A 186 4.96 -8.98 -5.99
C VAL A 186 6.45 -8.86 -5.64
N PHE A 187 7.32 -9.25 -6.56
CA PHE A 187 8.77 -9.26 -6.38
C PHE A 187 9.41 -7.89 -6.69
N LEU A 188 8.83 -7.13 -7.62
CA LEU A 188 9.36 -5.81 -8.00
C LEU A 188 9.08 -4.72 -6.96
N TYR A 189 7.89 -4.71 -6.36
CA TYR A 189 7.48 -3.67 -5.42
C TYR A 189 7.69 -4.09 -3.98
N LYS A 190 8.51 -3.32 -3.25
CA LYS A 190 8.71 -3.51 -1.81
C LYS A 190 7.55 -2.91 -1.01
N THR A 191 7.19 -3.58 0.07
CA THR A 191 6.24 -3.11 1.08
C THR A 191 6.96 -2.91 2.41
N PRO A 192 6.44 -2.09 3.33
CA PRO A 192 6.97 -1.97 4.69
C PRO A 192 7.11 -3.34 5.37
N ASN A 193 8.04 -3.45 6.33
CA ASN A 193 8.19 -4.66 7.12
C ASN A 193 7.19 -4.65 8.28
N TYR A 194 5.92 -4.91 7.95
CA TYR A 194 4.84 -4.83 8.93
C TYR A 194 5.09 -5.71 10.16
N VAL A 195 5.71 -6.87 10.01
CA VAL A 195 5.96 -7.81 11.12
C VAL A 195 6.93 -7.22 12.14
N GLU A 196 8.09 -6.71 11.69
CA GLU A 196 9.07 -6.08 12.58
C GLU A 196 8.57 -4.75 13.15
N ASP A 197 7.87 -3.95 12.36
CA ASP A 197 7.46 -2.60 12.76
C ASP A 197 6.41 -2.58 13.90
N MET A 198 5.64 -3.66 14.06
CA MET A 198 4.61 -3.77 15.10
C MET A 198 5.05 -4.47 16.37
N GLN A 199 6.21 -5.13 16.38
CA GLN A 199 6.71 -5.75 17.59
C GLN A 199 6.95 -4.69 18.67
N TYR A 200 6.55 -5.00 19.91
CA TYR A 200 6.93 -4.17 21.04
C TYR A 200 8.45 -4.24 21.25
N ASP A 201 9.03 -3.21 21.86
CA ASP A 201 10.50 -3.19 22.04
C ASP A 201 10.99 -4.40 22.85
N TRP A 202 10.18 -4.92 23.78
CA TRP A 202 10.48 -6.12 24.57
C TRP A 202 10.35 -7.45 23.80
N GLU A 203 9.69 -7.46 22.63
CA GLU A 203 9.58 -8.64 21.76
C GLU A 203 10.78 -8.79 20.81
N LYS A 204 11.58 -7.73 20.66
CA LYS A 204 12.75 -7.74 19.77
C LYS A 204 13.88 -8.55 20.37
N SER A 205 14.58 -9.33 19.54
CA SER A 205 15.76 -10.09 19.97
C SER A 205 16.90 -9.22 20.52
N SER A 206 16.94 -7.95 20.15
CA SER A 206 17.91 -6.96 20.64
C SER A 206 17.53 -6.32 21.98
N PHE A 207 16.38 -6.66 22.55
CA PHE A 207 15.92 -6.07 23.80
C PHE A 207 16.81 -6.49 24.97
N ASN A 208 17.28 -5.50 25.74
CA ASN A 208 17.97 -5.75 26.99
C ASN A 208 17.06 -5.32 28.17
N PRO A 209 16.51 -6.28 28.94
CA PRO A 209 15.68 -5.98 30.10
C PRO A 209 16.35 -5.07 31.12
N MET A 210 17.68 -5.10 31.26
CA MET A 210 18.41 -4.29 32.24
C MET A 210 18.39 -2.78 31.91
N ASN A 211 18.19 -2.43 30.64
CA ASN A 211 18.13 -1.04 30.21
C ASN A 211 16.72 -0.45 30.25
N ASP A 212 15.71 -1.28 30.41
CA ASP A 212 14.31 -0.90 30.39
C ASP A 212 13.93 -0.04 31.61
N ALA A 213 13.21 1.05 31.39
CA ALA A 213 12.87 2.02 32.42
C ALA A 213 11.91 1.45 33.48
N PHE A 214 11.09 0.46 33.10
CA PHE A 214 10.22 -0.25 34.02
C PHE A 214 11.01 -1.29 34.83
N MET A 215 11.88 -2.06 34.19
CA MET A 215 12.74 -3.03 34.89
C MET A 215 13.69 -2.38 35.89
N LYS A 216 14.19 -1.17 35.61
CA LYS A 216 14.99 -0.36 36.56
C LYS A 216 14.24 0.03 37.85
N ARG A 217 12.93 -0.21 37.94
CA ARG A 217 12.12 0.04 39.14
C ARG A 217 12.11 -1.15 40.10
N PHE A 218 12.75 -2.26 39.81
CA PHE A 218 12.78 -3.42 40.70
C PHE A 218 14.11 -3.50 41.46
N ASP A 219 14.05 -3.76 42.76
CA ASP A 219 15.23 -4.04 43.58
C ASP A 219 15.75 -5.48 43.37
N GLU A 220 16.87 -5.85 44.00
CA GLU A 220 17.47 -7.20 43.92
C GLU A 220 16.53 -8.31 44.42
N ASN A 221 15.53 -7.97 45.24
CA ASN A 221 14.53 -8.89 45.78
C ASN A 221 13.27 -8.94 44.90
N GLY A 222 13.21 -8.18 43.81
CA GLY A 222 12.05 -8.11 42.91
C GLY A 222 10.90 -7.25 43.42
N ASN A 223 11.14 -6.34 44.37
CA ASN A 223 10.13 -5.38 44.82
C ASN A 223 10.16 -4.13 43.96
N PHE A 224 8.98 -3.63 43.58
CA PHE A 224 8.85 -2.37 42.85
C PHE A 224 9.13 -1.17 43.77
N VAL A 225 10.11 -0.35 43.41
CA VAL A 225 10.55 0.85 44.13
C VAL A 225 10.52 2.08 43.23
N ASN A 226 9.99 3.18 43.77
CA ASN A 226 10.09 4.47 43.12
C ASN A 226 11.51 5.02 43.29
N PRO A 227 12.09 5.64 42.24
CA PRO A 227 13.35 6.34 42.37
C PRO A 227 13.17 7.43 43.43
N PRO A 228 14.23 7.71 44.21
CA PRO A 228 14.21 8.82 45.14
C PRO A 228 13.81 10.09 44.38
N LYS A 229 12.98 10.94 45.00
CA LYS A 229 12.70 12.27 44.44
C LYS A 229 14.04 12.92 44.14
N SER A 230 14.23 13.43 42.93
CA SER A 230 15.40 14.23 42.60
C SER A 230 15.52 15.30 43.68
N GLU A 231 16.67 15.34 44.36
CA GLU A 231 16.93 16.38 45.35
C GLU A 231 16.62 17.72 44.68
N GLU A 232 15.70 18.49 45.27
CA GLU A 232 15.48 19.86 44.85
C GLU A 232 16.84 20.53 44.97
N ILE A 233 17.46 20.86 43.82
CA ILE A 233 18.70 21.60 43.81
C ILE A 233 18.35 22.94 44.45
N VAL A 234 18.70 23.10 45.72
CA VAL A 234 18.64 24.38 46.41
C VAL A 234 19.73 25.22 45.74
N VAL A 235 19.31 26.00 44.74
CA VAL A 235 20.17 26.98 44.09
C VAL A 235 20.43 28.06 45.12
N GLU A 236 21.62 28.05 45.71
CA GLU A 236 22.09 29.11 46.59
C GLU A 236 22.57 30.26 45.70
N TYR A 237 21.85 31.39 45.73
CA TYR A 237 22.13 32.55 44.88
C TYR A 237 23.19 33.43 45.54
N GLU A 238 24.38 33.49 44.95
CA GLU A 238 25.36 34.53 45.29
C GLU A 238 25.13 35.74 44.36
N GLU A 239 24.55 36.82 44.90
CA GLU A 239 24.45 38.11 44.21
C GLU A 239 25.82 38.78 44.14
N ILE A 240 26.50 38.69 43.00
CA ILE A 240 27.70 39.48 42.72
C ILE A 240 27.25 40.86 42.19
N LEU A 241 27.27 41.86 43.06
CA LEU A 241 27.06 43.27 42.72
C LEU A 241 28.31 43.83 42.02
N CYS A 242 28.31 43.82 40.69
CA CYS A 242 29.31 44.55 39.90
C CYS A 242 29.00 46.06 39.98
N SER A 243 29.87 46.80 40.65
CA SER A 243 29.93 48.26 40.53
C SER A 243 30.69 48.63 39.25
N ASP A 244 30.17 49.66 38.58
CA ASP A 244 30.78 50.42 37.47
C ASP A 244 30.62 49.87 36.04
N THR A 245 29.47 50.13 35.40
CA THR A 245 29.31 50.91 34.13
C THR A 245 27.88 50.82 33.54
N PRO A 246 27.46 51.75 32.65
CA PRO A 246 26.04 52.01 32.36
C PRO A 246 25.39 50.98 31.44
N GLN A 247 24.25 50.47 31.90
CA GLN A 247 23.15 49.88 31.14
C GLN A 247 23.54 48.82 30.09
N GLN A 248 24.03 47.68 30.56
CA GLN A 248 23.92 46.42 29.83
C GLN A 248 23.01 45.49 30.63
N THR A 249 21.99 44.94 29.96
CA THR A 249 21.10 43.91 30.52
C THR A 249 21.93 42.79 31.15
N PRO A 250 21.73 42.46 32.44
CA PRO A 250 22.51 41.44 33.10
C PRO A 250 22.18 40.08 32.46
N PHE A 251 23.16 39.49 31.78
CA PHE A 251 23.09 38.08 31.39
C PHE A 251 23.51 37.25 32.60
N VAL A 252 22.55 36.53 33.18
CA VAL A 252 22.85 35.54 34.24
C VAL A 252 23.29 34.26 33.54
N TYR A 253 24.57 33.92 33.67
CA TYR A 253 25.09 32.63 33.23
C TYR A 253 24.82 31.59 34.32
N HIS A 254 24.06 30.55 34.01
CA HIS A 254 23.83 29.42 34.90
C HIS A 254 24.85 28.32 34.60
N TYR A 255 25.88 28.17 35.43
CA TYR A 255 26.80 27.04 35.34
C TYR A 255 26.29 25.92 36.25
N ALA A 256 25.73 24.86 35.65
CA ALA A 256 25.44 23.62 36.36
C ALA A 256 26.69 22.75 36.32
N GLU A 257 27.47 22.71 37.40
CA GLU A 257 28.62 21.81 37.49
C GLU A 257 28.10 20.37 37.65
N ASN A 258 28.22 19.58 36.59
CA ASN A 258 27.76 18.20 36.57
C ASN A 258 28.76 17.31 37.33
N LYS A 259 28.44 16.96 38.59
CA LYS A 259 29.30 16.14 39.47
C LYS A 259 29.59 14.74 38.93
N ASP A 260 28.83 14.24 37.95
CA ASP A 260 29.10 12.95 37.31
C ASP A 260 30.29 12.98 36.35
N TYR A 261 30.68 14.16 35.83
CA TYR A 261 31.81 14.28 34.88
C TYR A 261 33.18 14.05 35.55
N LYS A 262 33.31 14.33 36.85
CA LYS A 262 34.56 14.09 37.60
C LYS A 262 34.82 12.61 37.90
N LYS A 263 33.78 11.79 37.99
CA LYS A 263 33.92 10.37 38.32
C LYS A 263 34.44 9.53 37.15
N GLU A 264 34.13 9.91 35.91
CA GLU A 264 34.63 9.21 34.71
C GLU A 264 36.02 9.66 34.24
N ASN A 265 36.44 10.89 34.57
CA ASN A 265 37.68 11.48 34.01
C ASN A 265 38.80 11.77 35.01
N GLY A 266 38.67 11.37 36.29
CA GLY A 266 39.79 11.31 37.24
C GLY A 266 40.55 12.63 37.46
N LEU A 267 39.83 13.75 37.57
CA LEU A 267 40.37 15.07 37.95
C LEU A 267 39.81 15.54 39.30
#